data_AF-A0A939BNH6-F1
#
_entry.id   AF-A0A939BNH6-F1
#
_cell.length_a   1.000
_cell.length_b   1.000
_cell.length_c   1.000
_cell.angle_alpha   90.00
_cell.angle_beta   90.00
_cell.angle_gamma   90.00
#
_symmetry.space_group_name_H-M   'P 1'
#
loop_
_entity.id
_entity.type
_entity.pdbx_description
1 polymer ?
#
loop_
_entity_poly.entity_id
_entity_poly.type
_entity_poly.pdbx_seq_one_letter_code
_entity_poly.pdbx_strand_id
1 'polypeptide(L)'
;MKSEAERNVWQIAHPAIVVLHLATQLLFAFLWELHPLFLCGQLVLIAVWAKQEGAFAQLRPFFAMTLLFGFAYLCLNTLVLHEGRTYLWKGPILPYLGRLDATVEELSYSLCGVIRLVILLLVSQLFQRLVDHDRFFFLFAEAAPRFVTTALLSIRLVPFLQHEYRRIRETAKLRGLEPQRANGLGQVRYSWLLLRPLLHSALEGAWLTAETLYARGFGSGKRSSYQRMALRPREKTGVLLLLLPFAFALYAKGLGVGQFAFFPLFSWPDPLGDLFGLGCFLLLSIVPIIWFRRGEEM
;
A
#
# COMPACT_ATOMS: atom_id res chain seq x y z
N MET A 1 19.73 -1.69 12.29
CA MET A 1 19.33 -0.29 12.54
C MET A 1 20.06 0.58 11.55
N LYS A 2 19.37 1.17 10.57
CA LYS A 2 20.00 2.18 9.71
C LYS A 2 20.42 3.37 10.55
N SER A 3 21.62 3.90 10.30
CA SER A 3 22.10 5.15 10.89
C SER A 3 21.07 6.25 10.68
N GLU A 4 20.88 7.11 11.68
CA GLU A 4 19.94 8.21 11.66
C GLU A 4 20.18 9.18 10.48
N ALA A 5 21.41 9.19 9.96
CA ALA A 5 21.85 9.96 8.78
C ALA A 5 21.37 9.41 7.42
N GLU A 6 20.83 8.18 7.35
CA GLU A 6 20.28 7.60 6.10
C GLU A 6 18.75 7.69 5.98
N ARG A 7 18.09 8.33 6.96
CA ARG A 7 16.62 8.42 7.00
C ARG A 7 16.14 9.62 6.18
N ASN A 8 15.29 9.39 5.20
CA ASN A 8 14.63 10.47 4.43
C ASN A 8 13.80 11.37 5.37
N VAL A 9 13.60 12.64 5.00
CA VAL A 9 12.70 13.62 5.70
C VAL A 9 11.44 12.97 6.25
N TRP A 10 10.80 12.16 5.40
CA TRP A 10 9.50 11.55 5.64
C TRP A 10 9.53 10.46 6.71
N GLN A 11 10.68 9.80 6.89
CA GLN A 11 10.90 8.81 7.93
C GLN A 11 11.13 9.46 9.29
N ILE A 12 11.52 10.74 9.32
CA ILE A 12 11.70 11.55 10.54
C ILE A 12 10.36 12.23 10.91
N ALA A 13 9.61 12.69 9.92
CA ALA A 13 8.28 13.27 10.09
C ALA A 13 7.29 12.30 10.78
N HIS A 14 6.24 12.86 11.38
CA HIS A 14 5.18 12.08 12.00
C HIS A 14 4.48 11.18 10.95
N PRO A 15 4.41 9.84 11.15
CA PRO A 15 3.88 8.89 10.17
C PRO A 15 2.44 9.21 9.71
N ALA A 16 1.62 9.80 10.57
CA ALA A 16 0.25 10.22 10.23
C ALA A 16 0.20 11.15 9.01
N ILE A 17 1.20 12.02 8.84
CA ILE A 17 1.27 13.00 7.75
C ILE A 17 1.51 12.28 6.43
N VAL A 18 2.47 11.36 6.41
CA VAL A 18 2.79 10.55 5.23
C VAL A 18 1.59 9.68 4.85
N VAL A 19 0.97 9.02 5.84
CA VAL A 19 -0.22 8.19 5.65
C VAL A 19 -1.39 9.03 5.12
N LEU A 20 -1.62 10.22 5.68
CA LEU A 20 -2.67 11.13 5.21
C LEU A 20 -2.42 11.56 3.76
N HIS A 21 -1.18 11.92 3.40
CA HIS A 21 -0.85 12.33 2.05
C HIS A 21 -1.06 11.19 1.03
N LEU A 22 -0.58 9.99 1.35
CA LEU A 22 -0.80 8.80 0.54
C LEU A 22 -2.29 8.45 0.44
N ALA A 23 -3.04 8.58 1.54
CA ALA A 23 -4.49 8.36 1.55
C ALA A 23 -5.22 9.38 0.66
N THR A 24 -4.81 10.65 0.63
CA THR A 24 -5.37 11.65 -0.28
C THR A 24 -5.14 11.26 -1.74
N GLN A 25 -3.96 10.74 -2.09
CA GLN A 25 -3.68 10.25 -3.45
C GLN A 25 -4.54 9.01 -3.79
N LEU A 26 -4.68 8.06 -2.87
CA LEU A 26 -5.55 6.90 -3.08
C LEU A 26 -7.02 7.31 -3.25
N LEU A 27 -7.50 8.23 -2.43
CA LEU A 27 -8.86 8.76 -2.52
C LEU A 27 -9.08 9.40 -3.90
N PHE A 28 -8.16 10.23 -4.38
CA PHE A 28 -8.28 10.85 -5.70
C PHE A 28 -8.34 9.80 -6.84
N ALA A 29 -7.48 8.79 -6.80
CA ALA A 29 -7.50 7.70 -7.79
C ALA A 29 -8.80 6.89 -7.77
N PHE A 30 -9.45 6.80 -6.60
CA PHE A 30 -10.75 6.15 -6.43
C PHE A 30 -11.90 7.02 -6.94
N LEU A 31 -11.91 8.33 -6.63
CA LEU A 31 -12.99 9.23 -7.00
C LEU A 31 -13.10 9.48 -8.52
N TRP A 32 -11.98 9.51 -9.24
CA TRP A 32 -11.92 9.76 -10.69
C TRP A 32 -11.49 8.52 -11.48
N GLU A 33 -12.12 7.38 -11.21
CA GLU A 33 -11.80 6.13 -11.90
C GLU A 33 -12.04 6.14 -13.42
N LEU A 34 -12.96 6.99 -13.88
CA LEU A 34 -13.36 7.07 -15.28
C LEU A 34 -12.63 8.16 -16.07
N HIS A 35 -11.89 9.07 -15.44
CA HIS A 35 -11.40 10.25 -16.13
C HIS A 35 -9.92 10.08 -16.56
N PRO A 36 -9.61 9.91 -17.86
CA PRO A 36 -8.25 9.62 -18.32
C PRO A 36 -7.23 10.71 -17.94
N LEU A 37 -7.60 11.98 -18.10
CA LEU A 37 -6.69 13.10 -17.79
C LEU A 37 -6.33 13.17 -16.30
N PHE A 38 -7.28 12.97 -15.39
CA PHE A 38 -7.05 12.98 -13.95
C PHE A 38 -6.08 11.87 -13.55
N LEU A 39 -6.30 10.66 -14.07
CA LEU A 39 -5.40 9.53 -13.84
C LEU A 39 -4.00 9.76 -14.42
N CYS A 40 -3.88 10.28 -15.65
CA CYS A 40 -2.59 10.59 -16.25
C CYS A 40 -1.85 11.70 -15.48
N GLY A 41 -2.53 12.79 -15.14
CA GLY A 41 -1.95 13.90 -14.36
C GLY A 41 -1.48 13.43 -12.98
N GLN A 42 -2.30 12.62 -12.30
CA GLN A 42 -1.94 12.02 -11.02
C GLN A 42 -0.75 11.06 -11.15
N LEU A 43 -0.74 10.21 -12.19
CA LEU A 43 0.35 9.28 -12.45
C LEU A 43 1.68 10.04 -12.61
N VAL A 44 1.69 11.14 -13.37
CA VAL A 44 2.89 11.98 -13.54
C VAL A 44 3.35 12.53 -12.19
N LEU A 45 2.46 13.09 -11.38
CA LEU A 45 2.81 13.61 -10.05
C LEU A 45 3.42 12.54 -9.15
N ILE A 46 2.78 11.38 -9.07
CA ILE A 46 3.25 10.27 -8.22
C ILE A 46 4.54 9.67 -8.77
N ALA A 47 4.70 9.57 -10.08
CA ALA A 47 5.95 9.12 -10.70
C ALA A 47 7.09 10.10 -10.44
N VAL A 48 6.85 11.41 -10.52
CA VAL A 48 7.86 12.42 -10.16
C VAL A 48 8.23 12.28 -8.69
N TRP A 49 7.25 12.17 -7.79
CA TRP A 49 7.52 12.01 -6.36
C TRP A 49 8.26 10.69 -6.04
N ALA A 50 7.85 9.57 -6.64
CA ALA A 50 8.52 8.28 -6.50
C ALA A 50 9.96 8.30 -7.03
N LYS A 51 10.23 9.06 -8.10
CA LYS A 51 11.60 9.25 -8.63
C LYS A 51 12.45 10.03 -7.65
N GLN A 52 11.91 11.11 -7.10
CA GLN A 52 12.61 11.97 -6.15
C GLN A 52 12.94 11.26 -4.84
N GLU A 53 12.12 10.29 -4.40
CA GLU A 53 12.32 9.52 -3.17
C GLU A 53 13.06 8.19 -3.41
N GLY A 54 13.46 7.90 -4.66
CA GLY A 54 14.19 6.68 -5.04
C GLY A 54 13.36 5.40 -4.95
N ALA A 55 12.02 5.49 -4.97
CA ALA A 55 11.12 4.34 -4.84
C ALA A 55 11.12 3.42 -6.07
N PHE A 56 11.57 3.90 -7.24
CA PHE A 56 11.63 3.09 -8.47
C PHE A 56 12.55 1.87 -8.40
N ALA A 57 13.59 1.92 -7.56
CA ALA A 57 14.47 0.77 -7.38
C ALA A 57 13.72 -0.46 -6.84
N GLN A 58 12.68 -0.23 -6.02
CA GLN A 58 11.86 -1.27 -5.42
C GLN A 58 10.82 -1.84 -6.40
N LEU A 59 10.51 -1.14 -7.49
CA LEU A 59 9.58 -1.62 -8.52
C LEU A 59 10.18 -2.70 -9.41
N ARG A 60 11.51 -2.79 -9.52
CA ARG A 60 12.20 -3.76 -10.40
C ARG A 60 11.70 -5.20 -10.24
N PRO A 61 11.64 -5.79 -9.03
CA PRO A 61 11.11 -7.14 -8.85
C PRO A 61 9.62 -7.28 -9.17
N PHE A 62 8.84 -6.20 -9.06
CA PHE A 62 7.39 -6.22 -9.30
C PHE A 62 7.00 -5.84 -10.72
N PHE A 63 7.93 -5.35 -11.55
CA PHE A 63 7.63 -4.82 -12.88
C PHE A 63 7.03 -5.88 -13.81
N ALA A 64 7.65 -7.06 -13.89
CA ALA A 64 7.14 -8.16 -14.72
C ALA A 64 5.75 -8.61 -14.29
N MET A 65 5.52 -8.69 -12.97
CA MET A 65 4.23 -9.07 -12.41
C MET A 65 3.16 -8.00 -12.66
N THR A 66 3.53 -6.71 -12.56
CA THR A 66 2.65 -5.58 -12.87
C THR A 66 2.23 -5.59 -14.33
N LEU A 67 3.17 -5.86 -15.24
CA LEU A 67 2.89 -5.94 -16.67
C LEU A 67 1.98 -7.13 -16.98
N LEU A 68 2.23 -8.29 -16.37
CA LEU A 68 1.39 -9.48 -16.52
C LEU A 68 -0.04 -9.22 -16.03
N PHE A 69 -0.21 -8.69 -14.81
CA PHE A 69 -1.53 -8.39 -14.26
C PHE A 69 -2.23 -7.25 -14.98
N GLY A 70 -1.51 -6.22 -15.42
CA GLY A 70 -2.06 -5.11 -16.21
C GLY A 70 -2.57 -5.60 -17.57
N PHE A 71 -1.79 -6.45 -18.24
CA PHE A 71 -2.21 -7.07 -19.49
C PHE A 71 -3.40 -8.00 -19.29
N ALA A 72 -3.37 -8.87 -18.27
CA ALA A 72 -4.48 -9.75 -17.94
C ALA A 72 -5.76 -8.95 -17.61
N TYR A 73 -5.64 -7.87 -16.83
CA TYR A 73 -6.76 -6.97 -16.54
C TYR A 73 -7.32 -6.36 -17.83
N LEU A 74 -6.46 -5.83 -18.70
CA LEU A 74 -6.88 -5.23 -19.96
C LEU A 74 -7.63 -6.22 -20.84
N CYS A 75 -7.08 -7.44 -21.03
CA CYS A 75 -7.72 -8.46 -21.83
C CYS A 75 -9.05 -8.92 -21.23
N LEU A 76 -9.07 -9.26 -19.93
CA LEU A 76 -10.27 -9.74 -19.26
C LEU A 76 -11.37 -8.68 -19.26
N ASN A 77 -11.03 -7.43 -18.95
CA ASN A 77 -12.02 -6.37 -18.86
C ASN A 77 -12.56 -6.01 -20.26
N THR A 78 -11.70 -5.92 -21.28
CA THR A 78 -12.15 -5.64 -22.66
C THR A 78 -13.03 -6.76 -23.24
N LEU A 79 -12.79 -8.02 -22.88
CA LEU A 79 -13.51 -9.18 -23.44
C LEU A 79 -14.82 -9.50 -22.70
N VAL A 80 -14.98 -9.02 -21.46
CA VAL A 80 -16.10 -9.37 -20.57
C VAL A 80 -17.11 -8.23 -20.44
N LEU A 81 -16.72 -6.98 -20.68
CA LEU A 81 -17.71 -5.90 -20.77
C LEU A 81 -18.47 -6.02 -22.10
N HIS A 82 -19.77 -5.68 -22.05
CA HIS A 82 -20.68 -5.75 -23.21
C HIS A 82 -21.49 -4.45 -23.39
N GLU A 83 -20.93 -3.33 -22.96
CA GLU A 83 -21.63 -2.04 -22.91
C GLU A 83 -21.22 -1.08 -24.02
N GLY A 84 -20.14 -1.38 -24.76
CA GLY A 84 -19.65 -0.54 -25.84
C GLY A 84 -20.49 -0.63 -27.13
N ARG A 85 -20.53 0.47 -27.89
CA ARG A 85 -21.26 0.54 -29.17
C ARG A 85 -20.33 0.46 -30.39
N THR A 86 -19.03 0.74 -30.24
CA THR A 86 -18.08 0.79 -31.36
C THR A 86 -17.21 -0.47 -31.40
N TYR A 87 -17.63 -1.47 -32.18
CA TYR A 87 -16.95 -2.76 -32.29
C TYR A 87 -15.61 -2.66 -33.04
N LEU A 88 -14.51 -3.06 -32.40
CA LEU A 88 -13.20 -3.29 -33.02
C LEU A 88 -13.08 -4.73 -33.53
N TRP A 89 -13.59 -5.70 -32.77
CA TRP A 89 -13.56 -7.11 -33.11
C TRP A 89 -14.82 -7.81 -32.58
N LYS A 90 -15.39 -8.70 -33.39
CA LYS A 90 -16.54 -9.54 -33.00
C LYS A 90 -16.06 -10.97 -32.87
N GLY A 91 -16.03 -11.49 -31.65
CA GLY A 91 -15.50 -12.80 -31.35
C GLY A 91 -16.55 -13.93 -31.40
N PRO A 92 -16.11 -15.17 -31.15
CA PRO A 92 -16.98 -16.33 -31.10
C PRO A 92 -17.95 -16.24 -29.90
N ILE A 93 -19.12 -16.84 -30.07
CA ILE A 93 -20.13 -16.94 -29.00
C ILE A 93 -19.73 -18.10 -28.09
N LEU A 94 -19.41 -17.82 -26.83
CA LEU A 94 -19.16 -18.85 -25.82
C LEU A 94 -20.44 -19.16 -25.03
N PRO A 95 -20.71 -20.44 -24.73
CA PRO A 95 -21.98 -20.89 -24.14
C PRO A 95 -22.29 -20.34 -22.72
N TYR A 96 -21.29 -19.78 -22.01
CA TYR A 96 -21.49 -19.18 -20.68
C TYR A 96 -21.07 -17.70 -20.58
N LEU A 97 -20.22 -17.19 -21.48
CA LEU A 97 -19.70 -15.82 -21.43
C LEU A 97 -20.36 -14.86 -22.44
N GLY A 98 -21.26 -15.36 -23.29
CA GLY A 98 -21.84 -14.55 -24.37
C GLY A 98 -20.87 -14.36 -25.53
N ARG A 99 -21.08 -13.31 -26.33
CA ARG A 99 -20.15 -12.92 -27.41
C ARG A 99 -18.94 -12.22 -26.82
N LEU A 100 -17.74 -12.69 -27.16
CA LEU A 100 -16.52 -11.95 -26.84
C LEU A 100 -16.35 -10.83 -27.87
N ASP A 101 -17.04 -9.72 -27.65
CA ASP A 101 -16.86 -8.53 -28.47
C ASP A 101 -15.82 -7.62 -27.78
N ALA A 102 -14.98 -6.97 -28.58
CA ALA A 102 -14.04 -5.97 -28.07
C ALA A 102 -14.42 -4.62 -28.69
N THR A 103 -14.74 -3.64 -27.85
CA THR A 103 -15.09 -2.29 -28.29
C THR A 103 -14.03 -1.25 -27.91
N VAL A 104 -14.05 -0.10 -28.60
CA VAL A 104 -13.10 1.00 -28.34
C VAL A 104 -13.31 1.57 -26.93
N GLU A 105 -14.57 1.64 -26.50
CA GLU A 105 -14.98 2.14 -25.20
C GLU A 105 -14.44 1.24 -24.07
N GLU A 106 -14.58 -0.09 -24.23
CA GLU A 106 -14.11 -1.08 -23.26
C GLU A 106 -12.58 -1.11 -23.17
N LEU A 107 -11.89 -0.96 -24.30
CA LEU A 107 -10.44 -0.84 -24.33
C LEU A 107 -9.96 0.43 -23.60
N SER A 108 -10.65 1.55 -23.81
CA SER A 108 -10.30 2.84 -23.19
C SER A 108 -10.54 2.83 -21.68
N TYR A 109 -11.66 2.24 -21.24
CA TYR A 109 -11.96 2.02 -19.83
C TYR A 109 -10.94 1.06 -19.18
N SER A 110 -10.61 -0.03 -19.87
CA SER A 110 -9.59 -0.98 -19.43
C SER A 110 -8.22 -0.32 -19.26
N LEU A 111 -7.83 0.55 -20.20
CA LEU A 111 -6.58 1.30 -20.13
C LEU A 111 -6.54 2.25 -18.93
N CYS A 112 -7.65 2.92 -18.61
CA CYS A 112 -7.76 3.74 -17.40
C CYS A 112 -7.60 2.88 -16.12
N GLY A 113 -8.18 1.67 -16.12
CA GLY A 113 -7.98 0.71 -15.05
C GLY A 113 -6.51 0.30 -14.88
N VAL A 114 -5.79 0.06 -15.97
CA VAL A 114 -4.34 -0.24 -15.93
C VAL A 114 -3.55 0.93 -15.37
N ILE A 115 -3.83 2.17 -15.79
CA ILE A 115 -3.18 3.37 -15.24
C ILE A 115 -3.43 3.47 -13.73
N ARG A 116 -4.66 3.22 -13.28
CA ARG A 116 -5.03 3.20 -11.87
C ARG A 116 -4.27 2.12 -11.08
N LEU A 117 -4.09 0.93 -11.65
CA LEU A 117 -3.28 -0.13 -11.04
C LEU A 117 -1.81 0.31 -10.86
N VAL A 118 -1.24 1.00 -11.85
CA VAL A 118 0.13 1.54 -11.76
C VAL A 118 0.21 2.61 -10.65
N ILE A 119 -0.79 3.49 -10.54
CA ILE A 119 -0.87 4.48 -9.45
C ILE A 119 -0.88 3.79 -8.09
N LEU A 120 -1.75 2.79 -7.89
CA LEU A 120 -1.86 2.04 -6.63
C LEU A 120 -0.53 1.38 -6.25
N LEU A 121 0.16 0.80 -7.23
CA LEU A 121 1.47 0.20 -7.03
C LEU A 121 2.53 1.23 -6.62
N LEU A 122 2.61 2.37 -7.31
CA LEU A 122 3.56 3.43 -6.97
C LEU A 122 3.31 3.99 -5.56
N VAL A 123 2.04 4.21 -5.20
CA VAL A 123 1.66 4.66 -3.85
C VAL A 123 2.05 3.62 -2.81
N SER A 124 1.88 2.32 -3.10
CA SER A 124 2.30 1.23 -2.21
C SER A 124 3.83 1.20 -2.01
N GLN A 125 4.61 1.44 -3.06
CA GLN A 125 6.07 1.55 -2.93
C GLN A 125 6.50 2.79 -2.13
N LEU A 126 5.83 3.93 -2.37
CA LEU A 126 6.03 5.13 -1.57
C LEU A 126 5.69 4.87 -0.10
N PHE A 127 4.61 4.15 0.19
CA PHE A 127 4.28 3.74 1.56
C PHE A 127 5.41 2.92 2.20
N GLN A 128 5.90 1.89 1.52
CA GLN A 128 7.00 1.04 2.01
C GLN A 128 8.30 1.82 2.23
N ARG A 129 8.55 2.85 1.42
CA ARG A 129 9.77 3.66 1.51
C ARG A 129 9.68 4.75 2.57
N LEU A 130 8.54 5.44 2.65
CA LEU A 130 8.38 6.66 3.44
C LEU A 130 7.89 6.39 4.86
N VAL A 131 7.12 5.31 5.08
CA VAL A 131 6.58 4.98 6.40
C VAL A 131 7.52 4.03 7.13
N ASP A 132 8.01 4.45 8.28
CA ASP A 132 8.73 3.56 9.20
C ASP A 132 7.72 2.62 9.89
N HIS A 133 7.82 1.31 9.60
CA HIS A 133 6.91 0.29 10.10
C HIS A 133 6.86 0.26 11.64
N ASP A 134 7.99 0.48 12.30
CA ASP A 134 8.06 0.49 13.76
C ASP A 134 7.30 1.69 14.33
N ARG A 135 7.35 2.83 13.62
CA ARG A 135 6.66 4.06 14.03
C ARG A 135 5.17 4.07 13.68
N PHE A 136 4.76 3.33 12.66
CA PHE A 136 3.37 3.23 12.22
C PHE A 136 2.46 2.70 13.33
N PHE A 137 2.91 1.71 14.11
CA PHE A 137 2.12 1.17 15.23
C PHE A 137 1.82 2.20 16.32
N PHE A 138 2.65 3.23 16.48
CA PHE A 138 2.40 4.28 17.46
C PHE A 138 1.18 5.14 17.11
N LEU A 139 0.76 5.22 15.85
CA LEU A 139 -0.45 5.94 15.45
C LEU A 139 -1.71 5.37 16.12
N PHE A 140 -1.73 4.06 16.32
CA PHE A 140 -2.85 3.35 16.93
C PHE A 140 -2.69 3.16 18.44
N ALA A 141 -1.59 3.64 19.03
CA ALA A 141 -1.29 3.40 20.44
C ALA A 141 -2.27 4.10 21.38
N GLU A 142 -2.80 5.27 20.99
CA GLU A 142 -3.82 5.99 21.76
C GLU A 142 -5.22 5.41 21.51
N ALA A 143 -5.58 5.12 20.26
CA ALA A 143 -6.91 4.62 19.90
C ALA A 143 -7.14 3.14 20.32
N ALA A 144 -6.12 2.30 20.19
CA ALA A 144 -6.20 0.85 20.41
C ALA A 144 -4.94 0.27 21.09
N PRO A 145 -4.64 0.64 22.35
CA PRO A 145 -3.39 0.28 23.04
C PRO A 145 -3.17 -1.22 23.22
N ARG A 146 -4.25 -1.99 23.41
CA ARG A 146 -4.19 -3.46 23.54
C ARG A 146 -3.75 -4.09 22.22
N PHE A 147 -4.36 -3.66 21.11
CA PHE A 147 -4.01 -4.12 19.76
C PHE A 147 -2.55 -3.86 19.45
N VAL A 148 -2.06 -2.64 19.69
CA VAL A 148 -0.65 -2.28 19.46
C VAL A 148 0.29 -3.15 20.28
N THR A 149 -0.06 -3.44 21.54
CA THR A 149 0.81 -4.26 22.40
C THR A 149 0.86 -5.71 21.92
N THR A 150 -0.28 -6.29 21.57
CA THR A 150 -0.34 -7.64 21.01
C THR A 150 0.42 -7.70 19.69
N ALA A 151 0.24 -6.72 18.79
CA ALA A 151 0.96 -6.64 17.53
C ALA A 151 2.48 -6.54 17.72
N LEU A 152 2.95 -5.68 18.62
CA LEU A 152 4.39 -5.55 18.93
C LEU A 152 4.96 -6.85 19.51
N LEU A 153 4.22 -7.54 20.39
CA LEU A 153 4.62 -8.86 20.89
C LEU A 153 4.68 -9.90 19.77
N SER A 154 3.71 -9.91 18.86
CA SER A 154 3.71 -10.78 17.68
C SER A 154 4.89 -10.49 16.74
N ILE A 155 5.23 -9.22 16.50
CA ILE A 155 6.40 -8.85 15.68
C ILE A 155 7.69 -9.32 16.34
N ARG A 156 7.81 -9.16 17.66
CA ARG A 156 8.96 -9.66 18.43
C ARG A 156 9.07 -11.19 18.41
N LEU A 157 7.96 -11.91 18.22
CA LEU A 157 7.95 -13.35 18.09
C LEU A 157 8.60 -13.83 16.77
N VAL A 158 8.56 -13.03 15.70
CA VAL A 158 9.15 -13.39 14.40
C VAL A 158 10.67 -13.69 14.49
N PRO A 159 11.53 -12.80 15.01
CA PRO A 159 12.96 -13.09 15.14
C PRO A 159 13.23 -14.25 16.11
N PHE A 160 12.44 -14.39 17.18
CA PHE A 160 12.53 -15.53 18.09
C PHE A 160 12.27 -16.87 17.36
N LEU A 161 11.18 -16.95 16.60
CA LEU A 161 10.83 -18.14 15.82
C LEU A 161 11.88 -18.43 14.74
N GLN A 162 12.47 -17.41 14.11
CA GLN A 162 13.55 -17.60 13.15
C GLN A 162 14.79 -18.23 13.79
N HIS A 163 15.16 -17.79 15.00
CA HIS A 163 16.28 -18.37 15.75
C HIS A 163 16.00 -19.81 16.18
N GLU A 164 14.85 -20.08 16.79
CA GLU A 164 14.48 -21.44 17.21
C GLU A 164 14.36 -22.38 16.00
N TYR A 165 13.78 -21.91 14.89
CA TYR A 165 13.71 -22.71 13.66
C TYR A 165 15.10 -23.10 13.14
N ARG A 166 16.07 -22.18 13.16
CA ARG A 166 17.46 -22.48 12.76
C ARG A 166 18.09 -23.52 13.67
N ARG A 167 17.96 -23.35 14.99
CA ARG A 167 18.48 -24.27 16.00
C ARG A 167 17.88 -25.69 15.88
N ILE A 168 16.56 -25.78 15.75
CA ILE A 168 15.84 -27.05 15.56
C ILE A 168 16.27 -27.71 14.25
N ARG A 169 16.40 -26.94 13.17
CA ARG A 169 16.82 -27.46 11.86
C ARG A 169 18.25 -27.98 11.89
N GLU A 170 19.17 -27.30 12.56
CA GLU A 170 20.56 -27.76 12.75
C GLU A 170 20.60 -29.06 13.58
N THR A 171 19.83 -29.12 14.67
CA THR A 171 19.72 -30.32 15.51
C THR A 171 19.14 -31.51 14.73
N ALA A 172 18.13 -31.27 13.88
CA ALA A 172 17.54 -32.30 13.03
C ALA A 172 18.55 -32.82 12.00
N LYS A 173 19.34 -31.93 11.37
CA LYS A 173 20.42 -32.33 10.45
C LYS A 173 21.47 -33.19 11.13
N LEU A 174 21.88 -32.85 12.35
CA LEU A 174 22.85 -33.66 13.13
C LEU A 174 22.31 -35.07 13.44
N ARG A 175 20.98 -35.24 13.53
CA ARG A 175 20.31 -36.54 13.68
C ARG A 175 20.12 -37.29 12.36
N GLY A 176 20.65 -36.78 11.24
CA GLY A 176 20.49 -37.38 9.91
C GLY A 176 19.13 -37.12 9.27
N LEU A 177 18.32 -36.19 9.80
CA LEU A 177 17.04 -35.82 9.21
C LEU A 177 17.25 -34.78 8.12
N GLU A 178 17.21 -35.21 6.87
CA GLU A 178 17.36 -34.35 5.70
C GLU A 178 16.04 -34.12 4.95
N PRO A 179 15.88 -32.94 4.32
CA PRO A 179 14.72 -32.69 3.47
C PRO A 179 14.77 -33.58 2.23
N GLN A 180 13.74 -34.42 2.05
CA GLN A 180 13.57 -35.21 0.82
C GLN A 180 13.22 -34.28 -0.35
N ARG A 181 14.24 -33.83 -1.09
CA ARG A 181 14.09 -32.87 -2.20
C ARG A 181 13.27 -33.39 -3.38
N ALA A 182 13.15 -34.72 -3.54
CA ALA A 182 12.48 -35.35 -4.68
C ALA A 182 10.96 -35.56 -4.48
N ASN A 183 10.48 -35.64 -3.23
CA ASN A 183 9.07 -35.90 -2.93
C ASN A 183 8.47 -34.71 -2.17
N GLY A 184 7.54 -33.97 -2.81
CA GLY A 184 6.83 -32.87 -2.16
C GLY A 184 6.14 -33.30 -0.85
N LEU A 185 5.60 -34.52 -0.80
CA LEU A 185 5.06 -35.13 0.43
C LEU A 185 6.13 -35.37 1.50
N GLY A 186 7.35 -35.72 1.11
CA GLY A 186 8.48 -35.89 2.02
C GLY A 186 8.93 -34.57 2.64
N GLN A 187 8.91 -33.48 1.87
CA GLN A 187 9.18 -32.13 2.36
C GLN A 187 8.12 -31.64 3.36
N VAL A 188 6.85 -31.93 3.12
CA VAL A 188 5.76 -31.59 4.07
C VAL A 188 5.93 -32.38 5.37
N ARG A 189 6.19 -33.68 5.31
CA ARG A 189 6.44 -34.51 6.51
C ARG A 189 7.64 -34.02 7.31
N TYR A 190 8.73 -33.67 6.63
CA TYR A 190 9.91 -33.08 7.27
C TYR A 190 9.58 -31.74 7.96
N SER A 191 8.83 -30.86 7.28
CA SER A 191 8.44 -29.57 7.85
C SER A 191 7.53 -29.74 9.07
N TRP A 192 6.60 -30.70 9.03
CA TRP A 192 5.74 -31.04 10.17
C TRP A 192 6.53 -31.54 11.38
N LEU A 193 7.58 -32.33 11.15
CA LEU A 193 8.48 -32.81 12.20
C LEU A 193 9.19 -31.66 12.92
N LEU A 194 9.63 -30.63 12.18
CA LEU A 194 10.27 -29.43 12.75
C LEU A 194 9.26 -28.48 13.41
N LEU A 195 8.00 -28.47 12.95
CA LEU A 195 6.97 -27.58 13.46
C LEU A 195 6.59 -27.91 14.90
N ARG A 196 6.51 -29.19 15.26
CA ARG A 196 6.14 -29.64 16.62
C ARG A 196 7.04 -29.05 17.72
N PRO A 197 8.37 -29.23 17.70
CA PRO A 197 9.24 -28.63 18.70
C PRO A 197 9.24 -27.11 18.62
N LEU A 198 9.10 -26.53 17.42
CA LEU A 198 9.03 -25.07 17.25
C LEU A 198 7.79 -24.47 17.97
N LEU A 199 6.63 -25.11 17.83
CA LEU A 199 5.40 -24.70 18.53
C LEU A 199 5.55 -24.84 20.04
N HIS A 200 6.22 -25.90 20.50
CA HIS A 200 6.50 -26.08 21.93
C HIS A 200 7.37 -24.95 22.48
N SER A 201 8.50 -24.64 21.81
CA SER A 201 9.36 -23.51 22.20
C SER A 201 8.66 -22.15 22.11
N ALA A 202 7.75 -21.98 21.15
CA ALA A 202 6.93 -20.77 21.05
C ALA A 202 5.95 -20.61 22.23
N LEU A 203 5.30 -21.70 22.65
CA LEU A 203 4.40 -21.70 23.80
C LEU A 203 5.15 -21.43 25.10
N GLU A 204 6.31 -22.07 25.29
CA GLU A 204 7.17 -21.85 26.45
C GLU A 204 7.67 -20.39 26.50
N GLY A 205 8.13 -19.86 25.36
CA GLY A 205 8.55 -18.45 25.26
C GLY A 205 7.41 -17.46 25.51
N ALA A 206 6.19 -17.76 25.05
CA ALA A 206 5.01 -16.96 25.32
C ALA A 206 4.62 -16.99 26.81
N TRP A 207 4.68 -18.17 27.44
CA TRP A 207 4.41 -18.34 28.87
C TRP A 207 5.38 -17.53 29.74
N LEU A 208 6.69 -17.66 29.48
CA LEU A 208 7.72 -16.88 30.18
C LEU A 208 7.53 -15.36 29.97
N THR A 209 7.16 -14.95 28.75
CA THR A 209 6.86 -13.54 28.48
C THR A 209 5.64 -13.07 29.28
N ALA A 210 4.58 -13.89 29.39
CA ALA A 210 3.41 -13.56 30.19
C ALA A 210 3.75 -13.45 31.69
N GLU A 211 4.55 -14.37 32.24
CA GLU A 211 4.99 -14.35 33.63
C GLU A 211 5.84 -13.10 33.93
N THR A 212 6.78 -12.74 33.05
CA THR A 212 7.57 -11.50 33.23
C THR A 212 6.74 -10.23 33.12
N LEU A 213 5.72 -10.19 32.26
CA LEU A 213 4.78 -9.08 32.18
C LEU A 213 3.95 -8.98 33.46
N TYR A 214 3.46 -10.11 33.97
CA TYR A 214 2.71 -10.16 35.23
C TYR A 214 3.56 -9.68 36.42
N ALA A 215 4.79 -10.18 36.55
CA ALA A 215 5.72 -9.77 37.61
C ALA A 215 6.09 -8.27 37.55
N ARG A 216 6.08 -7.66 36.36
CA ARG A 216 6.29 -6.22 36.15
C ARG A 216 5.02 -5.37 36.36
N GLY A 217 3.90 -5.98 36.73
CA GLY A 217 2.62 -5.29 36.93
C GLY A 217 1.94 -4.86 35.62
N PHE A 218 2.17 -5.57 34.52
CA PHE A 218 1.46 -5.27 33.27
C PHE A 218 -0.05 -5.42 33.46
N GLY A 219 -0.80 -4.33 33.27
CA GLY A 219 -2.25 -4.30 33.46
C GLY A 219 -2.72 -3.95 34.88
N SER A 220 -1.83 -3.66 35.82
CA SER A 220 -2.19 -3.29 37.21
C SER A 220 -2.76 -1.87 37.36
N GLY A 221 -2.58 -1.00 36.37
CA GLY A 221 -3.01 0.40 36.47
C GLY A 221 -3.12 1.11 35.12
N LYS A 222 -3.33 2.44 35.17
CA LYS A 222 -3.38 3.29 33.98
C LYS A 222 -2.03 3.25 33.26
N ARG A 223 -2.07 2.96 31.95
CA ARG A 223 -0.88 2.86 31.11
C ARG A 223 -0.26 4.24 30.88
N SER A 224 1.07 4.32 30.95
CA SER A 224 1.86 5.47 30.48
C SER A 224 2.58 5.14 29.17
N SER A 225 2.90 6.17 28.37
CA SER A 225 3.73 6.02 27.17
C SER A 225 5.12 6.58 27.42
N TYR A 226 6.15 5.75 27.18
CA TYR A 226 7.56 6.14 27.31
C TYR A 226 8.02 7.03 26.15
N GLN A 227 7.60 6.72 24.92
CA GLN A 227 7.86 7.55 23.74
C GLN A 227 6.53 8.20 23.30
N ARG A 228 6.36 9.48 23.61
CA ARG A 228 5.28 10.28 23.00
C ARG A 228 5.82 10.93 21.74
N MET A 229 5.28 10.53 20.59
CA MET A 229 5.49 11.25 19.34
C MET A 229 4.52 12.43 19.28
N ALA A 230 4.91 13.55 19.90
CA ALA A 230 4.16 14.79 19.77
C ALA A 230 4.37 15.40 18.39
N LEU A 231 3.30 15.92 17.79
CA LEU A 231 3.37 16.67 16.54
C LEU A 231 4.18 17.95 16.75
N ARG A 232 5.26 18.10 15.98
CA ARG A 232 6.04 19.33 15.93
C ARG A 232 5.18 20.49 15.39
N PRO A 233 5.46 21.76 15.74
CA PRO A 233 4.69 22.90 15.22
C PRO A 233 4.59 22.93 13.69
N ARG A 234 5.70 22.59 13.00
CA ARG A 234 5.76 22.46 11.53
C ARG A 234 4.92 21.30 10.99
N GLU A 235 4.76 20.24 11.76
CA GLU A 235 3.93 19.09 11.39
C GLU A 235 2.45 19.43 11.47
N LYS A 236 2.05 20.31 12.42
CA LYS A 236 0.68 20.82 12.49
C LYS A 236 0.32 21.65 11.25
N THR A 237 1.23 22.50 10.76
CA THR A 237 1.00 23.23 9.50
C THR A 237 0.99 22.27 8.32
N GLY A 238 1.83 21.23 8.33
CA GLY A 238 1.81 20.17 7.33
C GLY A 238 0.47 19.42 7.27
N VAL A 239 -0.15 19.11 8.41
CA VAL A 239 -1.49 18.50 8.45
C VAL A 239 -2.53 19.43 7.82
N LEU A 240 -2.52 20.73 8.13
CA LEU A 240 -3.44 21.69 7.52
C LEU A 240 -3.25 21.76 6.00
N LEU A 241 -2.00 21.81 5.53
CA LEU A 241 -1.68 21.82 4.10
C LEU A 241 -2.13 20.55 3.37
N LEU A 242 -2.17 19.41 4.08
CA LEU A 242 -2.65 18.14 3.53
C LEU A 242 -4.17 17.99 3.54
N LEU A 243 -4.86 18.64 4.48
CA LEU A 243 -6.32 18.67 4.50
C LEU A 243 -6.89 19.47 3.33
N LEU A 244 -6.16 20.44 2.80
CA LEU A 244 -6.59 21.24 1.63
C LEU A 244 -6.82 20.38 0.36
N PRO A 245 -5.85 19.61 -0.18
CA PRO A 245 -6.10 18.77 -1.35
C PRO A 245 -7.13 17.67 -1.08
N PHE A 246 -7.23 17.17 0.17
CA PHE A 246 -8.24 16.18 0.57
C PHE A 246 -9.66 16.76 0.50
N ALA A 247 -9.88 17.91 1.13
CA ALA A 247 -11.17 18.61 1.11
C ALA A 247 -11.53 19.07 -0.31
N PHE A 248 -10.54 19.57 -1.07
CA PHE A 248 -10.73 19.97 -2.46
C PHE A 248 -11.19 18.79 -3.33
N ALA A 249 -10.59 17.60 -3.17
CA ALA A 249 -10.99 16.41 -3.92
C ALA A 249 -12.47 16.02 -3.64
N LEU A 250 -12.89 16.03 -2.38
CA LEU A 250 -14.27 15.73 -2.01
C LEU A 250 -15.24 16.80 -2.54
N TYR A 251 -14.89 18.07 -2.42
CA TYR A 251 -15.69 19.19 -2.89
C TYR A 251 -15.87 19.18 -4.41
N ALA A 252 -14.76 18.99 -5.15
CA ALA A 252 -14.78 18.92 -6.61
C ALA A 252 -15.64 17.75 -7.11
N LYS A 253 -15.56 16.57 -6.46
CA LYS A 253 -16.43 15.44 -6.79
C LYS A 253 -17.90 15.75 -6.49
N GLY A 254 -18.20 16.41 -5.38
CA GLY A 254 -19.56 16.82 -5.00
C GLY A 254 -20.20 17.81 -5.99
N LEU A 255 -19.39 18.67 -6.61
CA LEU A 255 -19.81 19.56 -7.70
C LEU A 255 -19.96 18.86 -9.05
N GLY A 256 -19.60 17.57 -9.14
CA GLY A 256 -19.64 16.84 -10.41
C GLY A 256 -18.49 17.14 -11.35
N VAL A 257 -17.37 17.69 -10.87
CA VAL A 257 -16.16 17.89 -11.68
C VAL A 257 -15.56 16.53 -12.05
N GLY A 258 -15.14 16.37 -13.30
CA GLY A 258 -14.55 15.15 -13.84
C GLY A 258 -15.58 14.05 -14.15
N GLN A 259 -16.80 14.44 -14.54
CA GLN A 259 -17.77 13.52 -15.13
C GLN A 259 -17.29 13.09 -16.52
N PHE A 260 -16.80 11.86 -16.60
CA PHE A 260 -16.44 11.23 -17.86
C PHE A 260 -17.17 9.90 -17.96
N ALA A 261 -17.92 9.68 -19.02
CA ALA A 261 -18.57 8.39 -19.26
C ALA A 261 -17.99 7.75 -20.53
N PHE A 262 -17.52 6.50 -20.38
CA PHE A 262 -17.11 5.65 -21.50
C PHE A 262 -18.31 4.98 -22.18
N PHE A 263 -19.41 4.80 -21.45
CA PHE A 263 -20.60 4.10 -21.93
C PHE A 263 -21.82 5.02 -21.92
N PRO A 264 -22.73 4.95 -22.92
CA PRO A 264 -22.66 4.16 -24.16
C PRO A 264 -21.95 4.87 -25.33
N LEU A 265 -21.61 6.15 -25.19
CA LEU A 265 -20.80 6.97 -26.11
C LEU A 265 -19.90 7.86 -25.25
N PHE A 266 -18.70 8.16 -25.74
CA PHE A 266 -17.78 9.10 -25.07
C PHE A 266 -18.49 10.43 -24.80
N SER A 267 -18.68 10.74 -23.52
CA SER A 267 -19.22 12.04 -23.10
C SER A 267 -18.20 12.73 -22.20
N TRP A 268 -17.82 13.93 -22.62
CA TRP A 268 -16.93 14.81 -21.88
C TRP A 268 -17.59 16.20 -21.84
N PRO A 269 -18.40 16.47 -20.80
CA PRO A 269 -19.25 17.67 -20.76
C PRO A 269 -18.44 18.97 -20.61
N ASP A 270 -17.46 19.01 -19.68
CA ASP A 270 -16.77 20.25 -19.29
C ASP A 270 -15.23 20.15 -19.29
N PRO A 271 -14.58 20.13 -20.49
CA PRO A 271 -13.13 19.99 -20.60
C PRO A 271 -12.30 21.05 -19.86
N LEU A 272 -12.77 22.31 -19.87
CA LEU A 272 -12.05 23.43 -19.25
C LEU A 272 -12.13 23.40 -17.71
N GLY A 273 -13.30 23.03 -17.17
CA GLY A 273 -13.50 22.89 -15.72
C GLY A 273 -12.67 21.72 -15.17
N ASP A 274 -12.60 20.63 -15.92
CA ASP A 274 -11.83 19.44 -15.58
C ASP A 274 -10.31 19.72 -15.59
N LEU A 275 -9.81 20.45 -16.59
CA LEU A 275 -8.41 20.88 -16.64
C LEU A 275 -8.05 21.82 -15.48
N PHE A 276 -8.94 22.75 -15.15
CA PHE A 276 -8.75 23.66 -14.02
C PHE A 276 -8.75 22.90 -12.69
N GLY A 277 -9.71 22.00 -12.48
CA GLY A 277 -9.80 21.16 -11.29
C GLY A 277 -8.58 20.27 -11.10
N LEU A 278 -8.09 19.67 -12.18
CA LEU A 278 -6.85 18.90 -12.21
C LEU A 278 -5.64 19.77 -11.84
N GLY A 279 -5.51 20.95 -12.45
CA GLY A 279 -4.43 21.90 -12.16
C GLY A 279 -4.41 22.31 -10.68
N CYS A 280 -5.57 22.67 -10.12
CA CYS A 280 -5.72 22.98 -8.71
C CYS A 280 -5.31 21.80 -7.80
N PHE A 281 -5.76 20.58 -8.10
CA PHE A 281 -5.41 19.41 -7.30
C PHE A 281 -3.90 19.12 -7.33
N LEU A 282 -3.27 19.17 -8.51
CA LEU A 282 -1.84 18.94 -8.67
C LEU A 282 -1.03 19.98 -7.89
N LEU A 283 -1.38 21.27 -8.02
CA LEU A 283 -0.72 22.35 -7.29
C LEU A 283 -0.85 22.17 -5.78
N LEU A 284 -2.06 21.90 -5.28
CA LEU A 284 -2.31 21.66 -3.85
C LEU A 284 -1.57 20.42 -3.34
N SER A 285 -1.40 19.40 -4.18
CA SER A 285 -0.68 18.17 -3.80
C SER A 285 0.84 18.35 -3.77
N ILE A 286 1.39 19.26 -4.58
CA ILE A 286 2.84 19.55 -4.62
C ILE A 286 3.28 20.39 -3.41
N VAL A 287 2.42 21.29 -2.92
CA VAL A 287 2.74 22.21 -1.81
C VAL A 287 3.24 21.48 -0.55
N PRO A 288 2.57 20.43 -0.03
CA PRO A 288 3.07 19.64 1.09
C PRO A 288 4.44 19.03 0.82
N ILE A 289 4.68 18.50 -0.39
CA ILE A 289 5.95 17.85 -0.76
C ILE A 289 7.11 18.86 -0.68
N ILE A 290 6.92 20.07 -1.21
CA ILE A 290 7.92 21.14 -1.16
C ILE A 290 8.11 21.65 0.28
N TRP A 291 7.03 21.82 1.03
CA TRP A 291 7.07 22.33 2.40
C TRP A 291 7.89 21.45 3.35
N PHE A 292 7.76 20.13 3.23
CA PHE A 292 8.54 19.19 4.03
C PHE A 292 10.01 19.15 3.61
N ARG A 293 10.30 19.22 2.30
CA ARG A 293 11.69 19.25 1.80
C ARG A 293 12.48 20.49 2.22
N ARG A 294 11.86 21.67 2.19
CA ARG A 294 12.47 22.91 2.71
C ARG A 294 12.79 22.86 4.20
N GLY A 295 12.48 21.76 4.89
CA GLY A 295 12.78 21.58 6.29
C GLY A 295 14.06 20.86 6.58
N GLU A 296 14.71 20.30 5.56
CA GLU A 296 16.05 19.72 5.70
C GLU A 296 17.16 20.75 5.49
N GLU A 297 16.88 21.85 4.80
CA GLU A 297 17.89 22.87 4.43
C GLU A 297 18.11 23.95 5.52
N MET A 298 17.35 23.94 6.61
CA MET A 298 17.47 24.86 7.75
C MET A 298 17.80 24.10 9.03
#